data_AF-A0A1Z5K4H8-F1
#
_entry.id   AF-A0A1Z5K4H8-F1
#
_cell.length_a   1.000
_cell.length_b   1.000
_cell.length_c   1.000
_cell.angle_alpha   90.00
_cell.angle_beta   90.00
_cell.angle_gamma   90.00
#
_symmetry.space_group_name_H-M   'P 1'
#
loop_
_entity.id
_entity.type
_entity.pdbx_description
1 polymer ?
#
loop_
_entity_poly.entity_id
_entity_poly.type
_entity_poly.pdbx_seq_one_letter_code
_entity_poly.pdbx_strand_id
1 'polypeptide(L)'
;MFEDKVDKMKVKSEVRVVSFDLDNTLWNTSATIDAANDALASFLDSRKIVQPIRVEKVMGELFQKNKSRYCPLDQRAKTPVYLTLLRKDAIRNILEEANGYCTEKATSLSEEAFELWVQARHDAILNNMAVSAVHCLKEISSMQRKDGHRIIIGAITDGNSDPKRVQALAPFFDFCINAESVGVGKPDKRVYLEAIRQVASMPSMQDIFGNSPGTLPVDSLEEKVGPFWVHVGDDFTKDVVAGKGLNMRTVWCRELILDSLKQQTVVNKEIPPERSVEDLVKQVSEMKVVKMEIGAGDYLSDMLQKEFADSVIDSFIDLSSVLKEWHAIEPTPASSLLPAEDSQQVPPLQVEKASLRTITLEVVEPVNGDETKFCIFCGTKLPSVAKFCSGCGQAQ
;
A
#
# COMPACT_ATOMS: atom_id res chain seq x y z
N MET A 1 22.47 7.07 -16.14
CA MET A 1 21.99 7.13 -14.72
C MET A 1 20.48 7.05 -14.59
N PHE A 2 19.69 7.76 -15.40
CA PHE A 2 18.23 7.59 -15.40
C PHE A 2 17.80 6.35 -16.21
N GLU A 3 18.43 6.09 -17.37
CA GLU A 3 18.12 4.89 -18.17
C GLU A 3 18.42 3.57 -17.42
N ASP A 4 19.48 3.49 -16.62
CA ASP A 4 19.87 2.29 -15.85
C ASP A 4 18.81 1.84 -14.83
N LYS A 5 17.87 2.73 -14.46
CA LYS A 5 16.74 2.38 -13.59
C LYS A 5 15.53 1.86 -14.36
N VAL A 6 15.40 2.17 -15.65
CA VAL A 6 14.27 1.72 -16.48
C VAL A 6 14.43 0.26 -16.87
N ASP A 7 15.62 -0.18 -17.28
CA ASP A 7 15.85 -1.57 -17.69
C ASP A 7 15.74 -2.60 -16.54
N LYS A 8 15.90 -2.16 -15.28
CA LYS A 8 15.64 -3.04 -14.12
C LYS A 8 14.19 -3.53 -14.05
N MET A 9 13.22 -2.87 -14.71
CA MET A 9 11.82 -3.30 -14.74
C MET A 9 11.56 -4.62 -15.50
N LYS A 10 12.54 -5.17 -16.24
CA LYS A 10 12.39 -6.43 -17.00
C LYS A 10 13.09 -7.65 -16.40
N VAL A 11 13.72 -7.51 -15.23
CA VAL A 11 14.30 -8.66 -14.53
C VAL A 11 13.17 -9.53 -13.97
N LYS A 12 12.87 -10.64 -14.67
CA LYS A 12 11.93 -11.66 -14.21
C LYS A 12 12.67 -12.70 -13.36
N SER A 13 12.11 -13.07 -12.22
CA SER A 13 12.67 -14.05 -11.27
C SER A 13 11.56 -14.89 -10.64
N GLU A 14 11.91 -16.06 -10.09
CA GLU A 14 10.95 -16.89 -9.34
C GLU A 14 10.35 -16.10 -8.15
N VAL A 15 9.09 -16.37 -7.81
CA VAL A 15 8.51 -15.85 -6.56
C VAL A 15 9.16 -16.61 -5.39
N ARG A 16 9.61 -15.90 -4.36
CA ARG A 16 10.14 -16.48 -3.11
C ARG A 16 9.42 -16.01 -1.86
N VAL A 17 8.85 -14.80 -1.91
CA VAL A 17 8.13 -14.15 -0.81
C VAL A 17 6.83 -13.57 -1.36
N VAL A 18 5.72 -13.77 -0.66
CA VAL A 18 4.44 -13.10 -0.93
C VAL A 18 3.96 -12.43 0.36
N SER A 19 3.96 -11.10 0.39
CA SER A 19 3.40 -10.34 1.50
C SER A 19 2.01 -9.79 1.17
N PHE A 20 1.10 -9.83 2.13
CA PHE A 20 -0.29 -9.38 2.00
C PHE A 20 -0.56 -8.15 2.87
N ASP A 21 -1.34 -7.18 2.38
CA ASP A 21 -2.20 -6.44 3.29
C ASP A 21 -3.34 -7.35 3.78
N LEU A 22 -4.04 -6.95 4.85
CA LEU A 22 -5.07 -7.73 5.51
C LEU A 22 -6.47 -7.13 5.35
N ASP A 23 -6.59 -5.81 5.52
CA ASP A 23 -7.84 -5.13 5.87
C ASP A 23 -8.46 -4.50 4.60
N ASN A 24 -9.45 -5.19 4.03
CA ASN A 24 -10.03 -5.08 2.67
C ASN A 24 -9.23 -5.76 1.55
N THR A 25 -8.06 -6.32 1.87
CA THR A 25 -7.34 -7.25 0.97
C THR A 25 -7.72 -8.72 1.19
N LEU A 26 -7.78 -9.19 2.45
CA LEU A 26 -8.13 -10.59 2.78
C LEU A 26 -9.54 -10.76 3.36
N TRP A 27 -10.12 -9.71 3.93
CA TRP A 27 -11.48 -9.69 4.50
C TRP A 27 -12.07 -8.29 4.50
N ASN A 28 -13.41 -8.18 4.54
CA ASN A 28 -14.10 -6.91 4.65
C ASN A 28 -13.86 -6.28 6.04
N THR A 29 -13.19 -5.13 6.07
CA THR A 29 -12.80 -4.49 7.35
C THR A 29 -13.98 -3.86 8.07
N SER A 30 -14.97 -3.29 7.38
CA SER A 30 -16.14 -2.71 8.06
C SER A 30 -16.91 -3.81 8.77
N ALA A 31 -17.34 -4.84 8.05
CA ALA A 31 -18.15 -5.92 8.61
C ALA A 31 -17.48 -6.65 9.79
N THR A 32 -16.14 -6.81 9.75
CA THR A 32 -15.38 -7.45 10.84
C THR A 32 -15.16 -6.53 12.05
N ILE A 33 -14.97 -5.23 11.84
CA ILE A 33 -14.84 -4.23 12.91
C ILE A 33 -16.21 -3.95 13.56
N ASP A 34 -17.27 -3.84 12.76
CA ASP A 34 -18.63 -3.52 13.21
C ASP A 34 -19.19 -4.66 14.08
N ALA A 35 -19.06 -5.92 13.63
CA ALA A 35 -19.42 -7.10 14.43
C ALA A 35 -18.63 -7.19 15.75
N ALA A 36 -17.33 -6.84 15.74
CA ALA A 36 -16.51 -6.79 16.95
C ALA A 36 -16.94 -5.67 17.91
N ASN A 37 -17.29 -4.49 17.38
CA ASN A 37 -17.81 -3.37 18.18
C ASN A 37 -19.16 -3.72 18.83
N ASP A 38 -20.05 -4.45 18.12
CA ASP A 38 -21.34 -4.90 18.66
C ASP A 38 -21.18 -6.01 19.71
N ALA A 39 -20.23 -6.92 19.54
CA ALA A 39 -19.88 -7.91 20.57
C ALA A 39 -19.32 -7.24 21.84
N LEU A 40 -18.46 -6.22 21.68
CA LEU A 40 -17.95 -5.41 22.78
C LEU A 40 -19.05 -4.63 23.50
N ALA A 41 -19.94 -3.96 22.76
CA ALA A 41 -21.08 -3.26 23.34
C ALA A 41 -21.97 -4.22 24.14
N SER A 42 -22.31 -5.38 23.56
CA SER A 42 -23.11 -6.43 24.20
C SER A 42 -22.44 -6.99 25.47
N PHE A 43 -21.12 -7.16 25.47
CA PHE A 43 -20.36 -7.57 26.65
C PHE A 43 -20.44 -6.51 27.75
N LEU A 44 -20.22 -5.22 27.42
CA LEU A 44 -20.27 -4.14 28.40
C LEU A 44 -21.69 -4.00 29.00
N ASP A 45 -22.74 -4.12 28.18
CA ASP A 45 -24.14 -4.13 28.64
C ASP A 45 -24.43 -5.34 29.56
N SER A 46 -23.88 -6.53 29.25
CA SER A 46 -24.00 -7.72 30.10
C SER A 46 -23.37 -7.55 31.49
N ARG A 47 -22.33 -6.71 31.57
CA ARG A 47 -21.68 -6.28 32.81
C ARG A 47 -22.39 -5.11 33.51
N LYS A 48 -23.50 -4.61 32.94
CA LYS A 48 -24.28 -3.43 33.38
C LYS A 48 -23.50 -2.10 33.33
N ILE A 49 -22.56 -1.98 32.40
CA ILE A 49 -21.77 -0.76 32.19
C ILE A 49 -22.58 0.20 31.34
N VAL A 50 -22.78 1.43 31.82
CA VAL A 50 -23.44 2.50 31.07
C VAL A 50 -22.51 2.96 29.95
N GLN A 51 -23.01 2.99 28.71
CA GLN A 51 -22.30 3.43 27.51
C GLN A 51 -23.00 4.66 26.92
N PRO A 52 -22.72 5.90 27.38
CA PRO A 52 -23.42 7.11 26.89
C PRO A 52 -23.19 7.36 25.39
N ILE A 53 -22.02 6.97 24.90
CA ILE A 53 -21.64 6.87 23.50
C ILE A 53 -20.80 5.59 23.32
N ARG A 54 -20.83 5.00 22.12
CA ARG A 54 -20.13 3.75 21.81
C ARG A 54 -18.61 3.94 21.76
N VAL A 55 -17.87 2.87 22.09
CA VAL A 55 -16.41 2.86 22.25
C VAL A 55 -15.68 3.45 21.03
N GLU A 56 -16.08 3.09 19.82
CA GLU A 56 -15.47 3.58 18.58
C GLU A 56 -15.68 5.08 18.32
N LYS A 57 -16.68 5.71 18.96
CA LYS A 57 -16.85 7.18 18.95
C LYS A 57 -15.89 7.85 19.94
N VAL A 58 -15.78 7.30 21.15
CA VAL A 58 -14.78 7.74 22.16
C VAL A 58 -13.35 7.61 21.61
N MET A 59 -13.04 6.54 20.85
CA MET A 59 -11.76 6.41 20.13
C MET A 59 -11.51 7.58 19.18
N GLY A 60 -12.52 8.02 18.42
CA GLY A 60 -12.42 9.19 17.54
C GLY A 60 -12.12 10.48 18.30
N GLU A 61 -12.85 10.72 19.40
CA GLU A 61 -12.70 11.91 20.25
C GLU A 61 -11.33 11.95 20.94
N LEU A 62 -10.89 10.84 21.56
CA LEU A 62 -9.59 10.72 22.19
C LEU A 62 -8.44 10.91 21.19
N PHE A 63 -8.57 10.39 19.96
CA PHE A 63 -7.55 10.58 18.93
C PHE A 63 -7.43 12.06 18.52
N GLN A 64 -8.53 12.77 18.27
CA GLN A 64 -8.45 14.20 17.94
C GLN A 64 -7.95 15.05 19.12
N LYS A 65 -8.33 14.69 20.36
CA LYS A 65 -7.90 15.36 21.59
C LYS A 65 -6.40 15.19 21.88
N ASN A 66 -5.79 14.06 21.49
CA ASN A 66 -4.38 13.77 21.77
C ASN A 66 -3.72 12.89 20.68
N LYS A 67 -3.50 13.44 19.48
CA LYS A 67 -2.90 12.71 18.35
C LYS A 67 -1.53 12.12 18.66
N SER A 68 -0.67 12.86 19.36
CA SER A 68 0.71 12.43 19.66
C SER A 68 0.79 11.21 20.58
N ARG A 69 -0.26 10.92 21.38
CA ARG A 69 -0.35 9.67 22.15
C ARG A 69 -0.55 8.42 21.28
N TYR A 70 -1.23 8.55 20.13
CA TYR A 70 -1.61 7.41 19.28
C TYR A 70 -0.92 7.40 17.91
N CYS A 71 -0.22 8.47 17.54
CA CYS A 71 0.75 8.54 16.46
C CYS A 71 1.88 9.53 16.86
N PRO A 72 2.87 9.09 17.65
CA PRO A 72 3.95 9.98 18.10
C PRO A 72 4.92 10.38 16.97
N LEU A 73 4.97 9.60 15.88
CA LEU A 73 5.93 9.78 14.78
C LEU A 73 5.42 10.62 13.60
N ASP A 74 4.10 10.89 13.48
CA ASP A 74 3.57 11.95 12.62
C ASP A 74 2.32 12.60 13.23
N GLN A 75 2.47 13.82 13.76
CA GLN A 75 1.35 14.58 14.34
C GLN A 75 0.32 15.03 13.29
N ARG A 76 0.63 14.92 11.99
CA ARG A 76 -0.28 15.23 10.88
C ARG A 76 -1.11 14.02 10.44
N ALA A 77 -0.88 12.85 11.04
CA ALA A 77 -1.59 11.63 10.70
C ALA A 77 -3.12 11.80 10.76
N LYS A 78 -3.79 11.29 9.73
CA LYS A 78 -5.26 11.33 9.62
C LYS A 78 -5.93 10.17 10.36
N THR A 79 -5.17 9.12 10.66
CA THR A 79 -5.56 7.90 11.38
C THR A 79 -4.58 7.67 12.54
N PRO A 80 -5.02 7.05 13.65
CA PRO A 80 -4.11 6.59 14.69
C PRO A 80 -3.24 5.43 14.17
N VAL A 81 -2.08 5.24 14.78
CA VAL A 81 -1.27 4.04 14.63
C VAL A 81 -1.59 3.06 15.76
N TYR A 82 -1.55 3.51 17.01
CA TYR A 82 -1.81 2.68 18.19
C TYR A 82 -3.31 2.48 18.48
N LEU A 83 -3.98 1.74 17.60
CA LEU A 83 -5.39 1.33 17.68
C LEU A 83 -5.72 0.54 18.96
N THR A 84 -4.83 -0.37 19.38
CA THR A 84 -4.91 -1.17 20.61
C THR A 84 -4.94 -0.28 21.85
N LEU A 85 -3.98 0.65 21.94
CA LEU A 85 -3.90 1.63 23.02
C LEU A 85 -5.15 2.52 23.02
N LEU A 86 -5.56 3.00 21.84
CA LEU A 86 -6.72 3.88 21.69
C LEU A 86 -8.03 3.19 22.10
N ARG A 87 -8.23 1.91 21.78
CA ARG A 87 -9.42 1.16 22.20
C ARG A 87 -9.41 0.88 23.70
N LYS A 88 -8.28 0.44 24.27
CA LYS A 88 -8.16 0.26 25.74
C LYS A 88 -8.39 1.57 26.49
N ASP A 89 -7.83 2.68 26.02
CA ASP A 89 -8.07 4.01 26.59
C ASP A 89 -9.53 4.47 26.46
N ALA A 90 -10.20 4.18 25.35
CA ALA A 90 -11.62 4.50 25.16
C ALA A 90 -12.54 3.69 26.09
N ILE A 91 -12.30 2.38 26.24
CA ILE A 91 -13.07 1.53 27.16
C ILE A 91 -12.83 2.01 28.61
N ARG A 92 -11.56 2.26 28.99
CA ARG A 92 -11.23 2.75 30.33
C ARG A 92 -11.87 4.10 30.62
N ASN A 93 -11.90 5.02 29.66
CA ASN A 93 -12.56 6.33 29.83
C ASN A 93 -14.07 6.21 30.08
N ILE A 94 -14.78 5.28 29.43
CA ILE A 94 -16.19 4.98 29.72
C ILE A 94 -16.34 4.41 31.15
N LEU A 95 -15.45 3.53 31.58
CA LEU A 95 -15.46 2.93 32.92
C LEU A 95 -15.18 3.97 34.02
N GLU A 96 -14.25 4.88 33.80
CA GLU A 96 -13.87 5.94 34.75
C GLU A 96 -14.95 7.04 34.80
N GLU A 97 -15.23 7.71 33.69
CA GLU A 97 -16.07 8.93 33.65
C GLU A 97 -17.58 8.63 33.78
N ALA A 98 -18.08 7.61 33.08
CA ALA A 98 -19.52 7.32 33.03
C ALA A 98 -19.99 6.29 34.06
N ASN A 99 -19.05 5.55 34.69
CA ASN A 99 -19.37 4.46 35.62
C ASN A 99 -18.64 4.54 36.97
N GLY A 100 -17.72 5.50 37.17
CA GLY A 100 -17.06 5.75 38.45
C GLY A 100 -16.11 4.63 38.92
N TYR A 101 -15.56 3.83 38.01
CA TYR A 101 -14.56 2.82 38.35
C TYR A 101 -13.23 3.50 38.71
N CYS A 102 -12.53 2.98 39.73
CA CYS A 102 -11.15 3.39 39.97
C CYS A 102 -10.22 2.85 38.89
N THR A 103 -9.14 3.58 38.59
CA THR A 103 -8.26 3.34 37.44
C THR A 103 -7.69 1.93 37.36
N GLU A 104 -7.45 1.26 38.49
CA GLU A 104 -6.96 -0.13 38.51
C GLU A 104 -8.02 -1.09 37.96
N LYS A 105 -9.27 -0.98 38.46
CA LYS A 105 -10.40 -1.81 38.00
C LYS A 105 -10.78 -1.48 36.57
N ALA A 106 -10.80 -0.19 36.23
CA ALA A 106 -11.07 0.27 34.88
C ALA A 106 -10.03 -0.25 33.88
N THR A 107 -8.75 -0.27 34.27
CA THR A 107 -7.66 -0.82 33.46
C THR A 107 -7.86 -2.33 33.24
N SER A 108 -7.95 -3.15 34.29
CA SER A 108 -8.09 -4.61 34.13
C SER A 108 -9.32 -5.01 33.31
N LEU A 109 -10.46 -4.33 33.51
CA LEU A 109 -11.68 -4.59 32.75
C LEU A 109 -11.59 -4.07 31.30
N SER A 110 -10.83 -3.00 31.03
CA SER A 110 -10.53 -2.57 29.66
C SER A 110 -9.67 -3.59 28.89
N GLU A 111 -8.85 -4.39 29.58
CA GLU A 111 -8.08 -5.45 28.95
C GLU A 111 -8.93 -6.69 28.65
N GLU A 112 -9.78 -7.12 29.59
CA GLU A 112 -10.76 -8.19 29.39
C GLU A 112 -11.70 -7.86 28.21
N ALA A 113 -12.26 -6.65 28.20
CA ALA A 113 -13.13 -6.16 27.13
C ALA A 113 -12.40 -6.07 25.78
N PHE A 114 -11.12 -5.69 25.77
CA PHE A 114 -10.33 -5.59 24.55
C PHE A 114 -10.02 -6.97 23.94
N GLU A 115 -9.60 -7.97 24.73
CA GLU A 115 -9.35 -9.31 24.17
C GLU A 115 -10.65 -10.00 23.71
N LEU A 116 -11.79 -9.70 24.34
CA LEU A 116 -13.11 -10.11 23.81
C LEU A 116 -13.42 -9.45 22.46
N TRP A 117 -13.17 -8.15 22.31
CA TRP A 117 -13.30 -7.46 21.02
C TRP A 117 -12.38 -8.07 19.95
N VAL A 118 -11.13 -8.41 20.32
CA VAL A 118 -10.18 -9.06 19.42
C VAL A 118 -10.67 -10.44 18.98
N GLN A 119 -11.17 -11.27 19.91
CA GLN A 119 -11.72 -12.58 19.55
C GLN A 119 -12.94 -12.45 18.64
N ALA A 120 -13.88 -11.56 18.97
CA ALA A 120 -15.04 -11.30 18.13
C ALA A 120 -14.67 -10.83 16.72
N ARG A 121 -13.60 -10.04 16.56
CA ARG A 121 -13.06 -9.70 15.23
C ARG A 121 -12.51 -10.92 14.50
N HIS A 122 -11.76 -11.79 15.16
CA HIS A 122 -11.24 -13.02 14.54
C HIS A 122 -12.37 -13.97 14.08
N ASP A 123 -13.41 -14.12 14.90
CA ASP A 123 -14.60 -14.92 14.57
C ASP A 123 -15.40 -14.30 13.42
N ALA A 124 -15.49 -12.96 13.37
CA ALA A 124 -16.11 -12.23 12.28
C ALA A 124 -15.31 -12.34 10.96
N ILE A 125 -13.96 -12.34 11.01
CA ILE A 125 -13.10 -12.48 9.83
C ILE A 125 -13.45 -13.75 9.05
N LEU A 126 -13.66 -14.89 9.73
CA LEU A 126 -13.98 -16.18 9.10
C LEU A 126 -15.21 -16.11 8.18
N ASN A 127 -16.17 -15.23 8.49
CA ASN A 127 -17.42 -15.07 7.75
C ASN A 127 -17.37 -13.94 6.69
N ASN A 128 -16.27 -13.20 6.61
CA ASN A 128 -16.13 -11.97 5.81
C ASN A 128 -14.84 -11.94 4.96
N MET A 129 -14.19 -13.09 4.75
CA MET A 129 -13.00 -13.20 3.89
C MET A 129 -13.33 -12.94 2.41
N ALA A 130 -12.34 -12.47 1.65
CA ALA A 130 -12.37 -12.48 0.19
C ALA A 130 -12.59 -13.92 -0.35
N VAL A 131 -13.32 -14.02 -1.46
CA VAL A 131 -13.69 -15.30 -2.08
C VAL A 131 -12.41 -16.04 -2.50
N SER A 132 -12.32 -17.32 -2.18
CA SER A 132 -11.14 -18.15 -2.45
C SER A 132 -9.84 -17.74 -1.72
N ALA A 133 -9.82 -16.76 -0.82
CA ALA A 133 -8.58 -16.32 -0.15
C ALA A 133 -7.79 -17.46 0.52
N VAL A 134 -8.47 -18.30 1.30
CA VAL A 134 -7.87 -19.51 1.92
C VAL A 134 -7.44 -20.55 0.89
N HIS A 135 -8.13 -20.67 -0.24
CA HIS A 135 -7.74 -21.56 -1.34
C HIS A 135 -6.44 -21.09 -1.98
N CYS A 136 -6.34 -19.81 -2.32
CA CYS A 136 -5.15 -19.21 -2.93
C CYS A 136 -3.96 -19.25 -1.96
N LEU A 137 -4.14 -18.93 -0.67
CA LEU A 137 -3.09 -19.10 0.35
C LEU A 137 -2.60 -20.55 0.44
N LYS A 138 -3.52 -21.54 0.39
CA LYS A 138 -3.16 -22.95 0.34
C LYS A 138 -2.35 -23.30 -0.91
N GLU A 139 -2.76 -22.84 -2.09
CA GLU A 139 -1.99 -23.06 -3.32
C GLU A 139 -0.59 -22.44 -3.27
N ILE A 140 -0.46 -21.19 -2.80
CA ILE A 140 0.83 -20.50 -2.65
C ILE A 140 1.73 -21.26 -1.65
N SER A 141 1.15 -21.75 -0.54
CA SER A 141 1.90 -22.55 0.45
C SER A 141 2.40 -23.90 -0.08
N SER A 142 1.80 -24.39 -1.17
CA SER A 142 2.20 -25.64 -1.85
C SER A 142 3.24 -25.43 -2.97
N MET A 143 3.55 -24.17 -3.31
CA MET A 143 4.59 -23.85 -4.30
C MET A 143 6.00 -24.00 -3.70
N GLN A 144 6.93 -24.53 -4.48
CA GLN A 144 8.30 -24.83 -4.06
C GLN A 144 9.32 -24.17 -5.01
N ARG A 145 10.23 -23.39 -4.44
CA ARG A 145 11.33 -22.69 -5.11
C ARG A 145 12.32 -23.68 -5.72
N LYS A 146 13.11 -23.22 -6.69
CA LYS A 146 14.15 -24.03 -7.37
C LYS A 146 15.26 -24.49 -6.42
N ASP A 147 15.46 -23.78 -5.31
CA ASP A 147 16.34 -24.13 -4.18
C ASP A 147 15.74 -25.14 -3.17
N GLY A 148 14.50 -25.61 -3.40
CA GLY A 148 13.82 -26.61 -2.57
C GLY A 148 13.03 -26.05 -1.38
N HIS A 149 13.15 -24.76 -1.04
CA HIS A 149 12.32 -24.16 0.01
C HIS A 149 10.92 -23.83 -0.50
N ARG A 150 9.93 -23.80 0.40
CA ARG A 150 8.60 -23.26 0.07
C ARG A 150 8.63 -21.73 -0.06
N ILE A 151 7.56 -21.18 -0.63
CA ILE A 151 7.28 -19.74 -0.58
C ILE A 151 7.16 -19.28 0.89
N ILE A 152 7.75 -18.11 1.20
CA ILE A 152 7.54 -17.40 2.45
C ILE A 152 6.29 -16.54 2.30
N ILE A 153 5.31 -16.69 3.21
CA ILE A 153 4.06 -15.92 3.19
C ILE A 153 4.01 -15.04 4.42
N GLY A 154 3.66 -13.75 4.27
CA GLY A 154 3.57 -12.85 5.42
C GLY A 154 2.59 -11.70 5.25
N ALA A 155 2.45 -10.89 6.29
CA ALA A 155 1.56 -9.74 6.32
C ALA A 155 2.30 -8.43 6.60
N ILE A 156 1.84 -7.34 5.98
CA ILE A 156 2.33 -5.96 6.17
C ILE A 156 1.09 -5.04 6.24
N THR A 157 0.65 -4.71 7.45
CA THR A 157 -0.66 -4.07 7.69
C THR A 157 -0.58 -2.75 8.45
N ASP A 158 -1.52 -1.85 8.17
CA ASP A 158 -1.78 -0.64 8.96
C ASP A 158 -2.61 -0.91 10.22
N GLY A 159 -3.30 -2.04 10.28
CA GLY A 159 -4.13 -2.43 11.41
C GLY A 159 -3.33 -3.03 12.57
N ASN A 160 -4.05 -3.51 13.58
CA ASN A 160 -3.50 -4.28 14.71
C ASN A 160 -3.84 -5.79 14.62
N SER A 161 -4.24 -6.27 13.44
CA SER A 161 -4.48 -7.70 13.20
C SER A 161 -3.17 -8.48 13.07
N ASP A 162 -3.22 -9.76 13.44
CA ASP A 162 -2.23 -10.77 13.10
C ASP A 162 -2.97 -12.00 12.53
N PRO A 163 -2.79 -12.37 11.25
CA PRO A 163 -3.44 -13.55 10.68
C PRO A 163 -3.02 -14.85 11.39
N LYS A 164 -1.90 -14.84 12.13
CA LYS A 164 -1.45 -15.98 12.95
C LYS A 164 -2.29 -16.17 14.22
N ARG A 165 -3.17 -15.23 14.57
CA ARG A 165 -4.25 -15.39 15.58
C ARG A 165 -5.57 -15.88 14.99
N VAL A 166 -5.75 -15.88 13.66
CA VAL A 166 -6.97 -16.35 12.97
C VAL A 166 -6.79 -17.80 12.53
N GLN A 167 -7.54 -18.75 13.11
CA GLN A 167 -7.30 -20.19 12.94
C GLN A 167 -7.26 -20.66 11.48
N ALA A 168 -8.09 -20.10 10.60
CA ALA A 168 -8.15 -20.46 9.18
C ALA A 168 -6.97 -19.92 8.34
N LEU A 169 -6.20 -18.98 8.87
CA LEU A 169 -5.09 -18.31 8.17
C LEU A 169 -3.73 -18.65 8.79
N ALA A 170 -3.67 -18.86 10.10
CA ALA A 170 -2.45 -19.08 10.86
C ALA A 170 -1.48 -20.16 10.31
N PRO A 171 -1.93 -21.29 9.71
CA PRO A 171 -1.03 -22.27 9.12
C PRO A 171 -0.22 -21.77 7.91
N PHE A 172 -0.63 -20.67 7.27
CA PHE A 172 0.01 -20.14 6.07
C PHE A 172 1.03 -19.02 6.36
N PHE A 173 0.85 -18.23 7.42
CA PHE A 173 1.63 -17.00 7.64
C PHE A 173 2.89 -17.23 8.49
N ASP A 174 4.05 -17.01 7.88
CA ASP A 174 5.35 -17.04 8.54
C ASP A 174 5.56 -15.82 9.43
N PHE A 175 5.21 -14.64 8.92
CA PHE A 175 5.45 -13.37 9.58
C PHE A 175 4.28 -12.39 9.46
N CYS A 176 4.20 -11.44 10.38
CA CYS A 176 3.27 -10.32 10.33
C CYS A 176 3.98 -9.08 10.91
N ILE A 177 4.09 -8.03 10.09
CA ILE A 177 4.45 -6.69 10.55
C ILE A 177 3.19 -5.85 10.56
N ASN A 178 2.95 -5.17 11.69
CA ASN A 178 1.83 -4.26 11.87
C ASN A 178 2.34 -2.86 12.23
N ALA A 179 1.54 -1.84 11.94
CA ALA A 179 1.94 -0.46 12.18
C ALA A 179 2.20 -0.15 13.67
N GLU A 180 1.55 -0.87 14.60
CA GLU A 180 1.76 -0.70 16.04
C GLU A 180 3.18 -1.05 16.48
N SER A 181 3.73 -2.17 15.99
CA SER A 181 5.09 -2.61 16.34
C SER A 181 6.19 -1.70 15.76
N VAL A 182 5.91 -1.01 14.64
CA VAL A 182 6.85 -0.12 13.95
C VAL A 182 6.68 1.36 14.35
N GLY A 183 5.51 1.75 14.86
CA GLY A 183 5.16 3.12 15.22
C GLY A 183 4.71 4.02 14.06
N VAL A 184 4.62 3.48 12.84
CA VAL A 184 4.09 4.13 11.63
C VAL A 184 3.38 3.11 10.74
N GLY A 185 2.44 3.58 9.92
CA GLY A 185 1.77 2.79 8.87
C GLY A 185 2.26 3.13 7.46
N LYS A 186 1.77 2.39 6.47
CA LYS A 186 2.01 2.60 5.04
C LYS A 186 1.44 3.96 4.58
N PRO A 187 2.06 4.64 3.58
CA PRO A 187 3.17 4.19 2.75
C PRO A 187 4.58 4.43 3.34
N ASP A 188 4.74 4.62 4.66
CA ASP A 188 6.09 4.81 5.24
C ASP A 188 6.95 3.55 5.06
N LYS A 189 8.10 3.69 4.39
CA LYS A 189 8.97 2.55 4.05
C LYS A 189 9.52 1.81 5.27
N ARG A 190 9.46 2.37 6.48
CA ARG A 190 9.89 1.70 7.73
C ARG A 190 9.14 0.40 8.00
N VAL A 191 7.85 0.32 7.66
CA VAL A 191 7.03 -0.90 7.88
C VAL A 191 7.53 -2.04 6.99
N TYR A 192 7.74 -1.74 5.70
CA TYR A 192 8.32 -2.68 4.75
C TYR A 192 9.76 -3.06 5.08
N LEU A 193 10.58 -2.10 5.51
CA LEU A 193 11.97 -2.36 5.91
C LEU A 193 12.06 -3.32 7.10
N GLU A 194 11.10 -3.29 8.02
CA GLU A 194 11.07 -4.28 9.11
C GLU A 194 10.69 -5.68 8.61
N ALA A 195 9.72 -5.78 7.68
CA ALA A 195 9.41 -7.05 7.02
C ALA A 195 10.63 -7.59 6.26
N ILE A 196 11.37 -6.72 5.56
CA ILE A 196 12.59 -7.07 4.82
C ILE A 196 13.67 -7.57 5.78
N ARG A 197 13.89 -6.92 6.93
CA ARG A 197 14.82 -7.43 7.98
C ARG A 197 14.41 -8.81 8.47
N GLN A 198 13.12 -9.00 8.78
CA GLN A 198 12.60 -10.25 9.29
C GLN A 198 12.77 -11.40 8.29
N VAL A 199 12.44 -11.18 7.01
CA VAL A 199 12.65 -12.15 5.93
C VAL A 199 14.13 -12.38 5.64
N ALA A 200 14.96 -11.34 5.65
CA ALA A 200 16.40 -11.45 5.46
C ALA A 200 17.08 -12.28 6.57
N SER A 201 16.51 -12.33 7.77
CA SER A 201 16.99 -13.18 8.87
C SER A 201 16.65 -14.68 8.73
N MET A 202 15.79 -15.06 7.77
CA MET A 202 15.38 -16.45 7.58
C MET A 202 16.48 -17.27 6.87
N PRO A 203 16.79 -18.51 7.32
CA PRO A 203 17.83 -19.34 6.70
C PRO A 203 17.64 -19.58 5.19
N SER A 204 16.39 -19.67 4.74
CA SER A 204 16.00 -19.83 3.33
C SER A 204 16.24 -18.59 2.44
N MET A 205 16.85 -17.53 2.98
CA MET A 205 17.17 -16.28 2.27
C MET A 205 18.65 -15.89 2.38
N GLN A 206 19.51 -16.78 2.94
CA GLN A 206 20.95 -16.55 3.10
C GLN A 206 21.69 -16.41 1.76
N ASP A 207 21.18 -16.97 0.66
CA ASP A 207 21.76 -16.81 -0.68
C ASP A 207 21.61 -15.38 -1.24
N ILE A 208 20.57 -14.66 -0.81
CA ILE A 208 20.32 -13.26 -1.18
C ILE A 208 20.99 -12.30 -0.18
N PHE A 209 20.76 -12.48 1.13
CA PHE A 209 21.16 -11.52 2.16
C PHE A 209 22.47 -11.87 2.90
N GLY A 210 22.98 -13.10 2.76
CA GLY A 210 24.17 -13.58 3.46
C GLY A 210 23.92 -13.91 4.93
N ASN A 211 25.00 -14.24 5.64
CA ASN A 211 24.94 -14.75 7.02
C ASN A 211 24.75 -13.66 8.10
N SER A 212 24.86 -12.37 7.73
CA SER A 212 24.77 -11.23 8.66
C SER A 212 23.81 -10.14 8.14
N PRO A 213 22.52 -10.45 7.91
CA PRO A 213 21.55 -9.53 7.32
C PRO A 213 21.33 -8.28 8.19
N GLY A 214 21.37 -8.42 9.52
CA GLY A 214 21.20 -7.32 10.47
C GLY A 214 22.34 -6.29 10.49
N THR A 215 23.46 -6.54 9.78
CA THR A 215 24.56 -5.58 9.60
C THR A 215 24.59 -4.94 8.21
N LEU A 216 23.62 -5.26 7.33
CA LEU A 216 23.52 -4.62 6.02
C LEU A 216 23.01 -3.17 6.14
N PRO A 217 23.61 -2.20 5.42
CA PRO A 217 23.02 -0.88 5.25
C PRO A 217 21.61 -0.96 4.66
N VAL A 218 20.74 -0.01 5.02
CA VAL A 218 19.34 0.03 4.55
C VAL A 218 19.28 0.03 3.02
N ASP A 219 20.08 0.87 2.36
CA ASP A 219 20.11 0.94 0.89
C ASP A 219 20.50 -0.42 0.25
N SER A 220 21.43 -1.15 0.87
CA SER A 220 21.84 -2.50 0.45
C SER A 220 20.82 -3.59 0.75
N LEU A 221 19.82 -3.33 1.59
CA LEU A 221 18.63 -4.17 1.72
C LEU A 221 17.61 -3.81 0.63
N GLU A 222 17.35 -2.53 0.38
CA GLU A 222 16.38 -2.04 -0.63
C GLU A 222 16.73 -2.47 -2.06
N GLU A 223 18.03 -2.50 -2.40
CA GLU A 223 18.51 -3.03 -3.69
C GLU A 223 18.35 -4.56 -3.85
N LYS A 224 18.13 -5.30 -2.75
CA LYS A 224 18.08 -6.76 -2.70
C LYS A 224 16.67 -7.36 -2.55
N VAL A 225 15.62 -6.55 -2.44
CA VAL A 225 14.24 -7.03 -2.26
C VAL A 225 13.63 -7.58 -3.56
N GLY A 226 13.94 -6.91 -4.68
CA GLY A 226 13.33 -7.17 -5.98
C GLY A 226 14.13 -8.16 -6.84
N PRO A 227 13.48 -8.92 -7.74
CA PRO A 227 12.05 -8.97 -8.03
C PRO A 227 11.34 -10.22 -7.46
N PHE A 228 12.02 -11.03 -6.63
CA PHE A 228 11.47 -12.28 -6.10
C PHE A 228 10.34 -12.08 -5.07
N TRP A 229 10.25 -10.89 -4.48
CA TRP A 229 9.21 -10.51 -3.52
C TRP A 229 7.99 -9.97 -4.27
N VAL A 230 6.81 -10.50 -3.95
CA VAL A 230 5.51 -9.97 -4.39
C VAL A 230 4.77 -9.37 -3.20
N HIS A 231 4.20 -8.18 -3.34
CA HIS A 231 3.22 -7.64 -2.40
C HIS A 231 1.83 -7.57 -3.05
N VAL A 232 0.81 -8.02 -2.31
CA VAL A 232 -0.61 -7.98 -2.69
C VAL A 232 -1.33 -7.06 -1.71
N GLY A 233 -2.12 -6.11 -2.23
CA GLY A 233 -2.89 -5.16 -1.43
C GLY A 233 -3.94 -4.39 -2.23
N ASP A 234 -4.87 -3.72 -1.56
CA ASP A 234 -6.01 -3.02 -2.16
C ASP A 234 -5.85 -1.49 -2.24
N ASP A 235 -4.99 -0.88 -1.42
CA ASP A 235 -4.69 0.55 -1.49
C ASP A 235 -3.50 0.80 -2.44
N PHE A 236 -3.80 1.38 -3.61
CA PHE A 236 -2.81 1.68 -4.64
C PHE A 236 -1.61 2.51 -4.12
N THR A 237 -1.82 3.44 -3.18
CA THR A 237 -0.72 4.27 -2.65
C THR A 237 0.08 3.55 -1.58
N LYS A 238 -0.60 2.85 -0.68
CA LYS A 238 0.04 2.17 0.46
C LYS A 238 0.75 0.90 0.08
N ASP A 239 0.24 0.16 -0.90
CA ASP A 239 0.65 -1.21 -1.20
C ASP A 239 1.39 -1.26 -2.54
N VAL A 240 0.77 -0.75 -3.61
CA VAL A 240 1.36 -0.78 -4.97
C VAL A 240 2.50 0.22 -5.10
N VAL A 241 2.28 1.51 -4.79
CA VAL A 241 3.34 2.54 -4.90
C VAL A 241 4.47 2.32 -3.89
N ALA A 242 4.16 1.95 -2.64
CA ALA A 242 5.21 1.69 -1.65
C ALA A 242 6.01 0.42 -1.95
N GLY A 243 5.36 -0.67 -2.37
CA GLY A 243 6.03 -1.91 -2.78
C GLY A 243 6.94 -1.71 -4.00
N LYS A 244 6.45 -1.02 -5.04
CA LYS A 244 7.26 -0.62 -6.20
C LYS A 244 8.45 0.25 -5.82
N GLY A 245 8.28 1.16 -4.85
CA GLY A 245 9.36 1.98 -4.29
C GLY A 245 10.51 1.18 -3.66
N LEU A 246 10.28 -0.11 -3.36
CA LEU A 246 11.24 -1.06 -2.80
C LEU A 246 11.54 -2.22 -3.76
N ASN A 247 11.35 -2.02 -5.07
CA ASN A 247 11.59 -3.01 -6.13
C ASN A 247 10.75 -4.30 -6.03
N MET A 248 9.73 -4.37 -5.17
CA MET A 248 8.81 -5.51 -5.10
C MET A 248 7.99 -5.59 -6.39
N ARG A 249 7.61 -6.81 -6.80
CA ARG A 249 6.47 -6.98 -7.71
C ARG A 249 5.18 -6.68 -6.94
N THR A 250 4.18 -6.08 -7.58
CA THR A 250 2.95 -5.65 -6.90
C THR A 250 1.70 -6.10 -7.62
N VAL A 251 0.77 -6.71 -6.89
CA VAL A 251 -0.57 -7.08 -7.35
C VAL A 251 -1.60 -6.18 -6.67
N TRP A 252 -2.36 -5.42 -7.45
CA TRP A 252 -3.47 -4.64 -6.92
C TRP A 252 -4.73 -5.51 -6.85
N CYS A 253 -5.20 -5.81 -5.65
CA CYS A 253 -6.37 -6.65 -5.41
C CYS A 253 -7.62 -5.81 -5.19
N ARG A 254 -8.65 -5.97 -6.02
CA ARG A 254 -9.81 -5.06 -6.04
C ARG A 254 -11.15 -5.70 -5.65
N GLU A 255 -11.19 -7.02 -5.40
CA GLU A 255 -12.44 -7.78 -5.18
C GLU A 255 -13.38 -7.13 -4.15
N LEU A 256 -12.91 -6.94 -2.91
CA LEU A 256 -13.73 -6.40 -1.82
C LEU A 256 -14.05 -4.90 -1.98
N ILE A 257 -13.19 -4.13 -2.66
CA ILE A 257 -13.51 -2.75 -3.06
C ILE A 257 -14.68 -2.74 -4.05
N LEU A 258 -14.60 -3.58 -5.09
CA LEU A 258 -15.63 -3.68 -6.13
C LEU A 258 -16.96 -4.19 -5.55
N ASP A 259 -16.94 -5.13 -4.61
CA ASP A 259 -18.15 -5.61 -3.93
C ASP A 259 -18.77 -4.55 -3.01
N SER A 260 -17.97 -3.76 -2.29
CA SER A 260 -18.45 -2.60 -1.54
C SER A 260 -19.14 -1.57 -2.45
N LEU A 261 -18.56 -1.28 -3.63
CA LEU A 261 -19.16 -0.37 -4.62
C LEU A 261 -20.45 -0.94 -5.24
N LYS A 262 -20.53 -2.25 -5.49
CA LYS A 262 -21.78 -2.94 -5.92
C LYS A 262 -22.87 -2.79 -4.86
N GLN A 263 -22.55 -3.01 -3.58
CA GLN A 263 -23.52 -2.88 -2.48
C GLN A 263 -24.03 -1.43 -2.34
N GLN A 264 -23.14 -0.44 -2.36
CA GLN A 264 -23.52 0.98 -2.29
C GLN A 264 -24.41 1.40 -3.48
N THR A 265 -24.15 0.92 -4.69
CA THR A 265 -24.96 1.22 -5.89
C THR A 265 -26.28 0.45 -5.97
N VAL A 266 -26.50 -0.55 -5.10
CA VAL A 266 -27.83 -1.14 -4.84
C VAL A 266 -28.58 -0.32 -3.80
N VAL A 267 -27.98 -0.04 -2.63
CA VAL A 267 -28.62 0.73 -1.54
C VAL A 267 -29.09 2.11 -2.01
N ASN A 268 -28.30 2.79 -2.84
CA ASN A 268 -28.67 4.10 -3.40
C ASN A 268 -29.87 4.06 -4.38
N LYS A 269 -30.35 2.87 -4.79
CA LYS A 269 -31.55 2.70 -5.64
C LYS A 269 -32.82 2.42 -4.85
N GLU A 270 -32.72 2.10 -3.56
CA GLU A 270 -33.86 1.71 -2.71
C GLU A 270 -34.40 2.86 -1.84
N ILE A 271 -34.04 4.11 -2.18
CA ILE A 271 -34.49 5.31 -1.45
C ILE A 271 -35.98 5.58 -1.75
N PRO A 272 -36.87 5.66 -0.74
CA PRO A 272 -38.30 5.94 -0.96
C PRO A 272 -38.58 7.32 -1.55
N PRO A 273 -39.67 7.50 -2.31
CA PRO A 273 -39.94 8.70 -3.12
C PRO A 273 -40.55 9.87 -2.31
N GLU A 274 -39.97 10.23 -1.16
CA GLU A 274 -40.35 11.43 -0.40
C GLU A 274 -39.17 11.94 0.46
N ARG A 275 -38.38 12.87 -0.10
CA ARG A 275 -37.38 13.71 0.59
C ARG A 275 -37.34 15.09 -0.07
N SER A 276 -37.07 16.14 0.70
CA SER A 276 -37.01 17.50 0.14
C SER A 276 -35.68 17.79 -0.55
N VAL A 277 -35.61 18.89 -1.31
CA VAL A 277 -34.36 19.31 -1.99
C VAL A 277 -33.30 19.70 -0.96
N GLU A 278 -33.72 20.25 0.18
CA GLU A 278 -32.86 20.65 1.30
C GLU A 278 -32.21 19.44 1.98
N ASP A 279 -32.96 18.36 2.22
CA ASP A 279 -32.42 17.08 2.71
C ASP A 279 -31.39 16.50 1.72
N LEU A 280 -31.70 16.56 0.43
CA LEU A 280 -30.80 16.07 -0.63
C LEU A 280 -29.49 16.87 -0.67
N VAL A 281 -29.57 18.21 -0.62
CA VAL A 281 -28.41 19.11 -0.60
C VAL A 281 -27.56 18.86 0.65
N LYS A 282 -28.20 18.68 1.82
CA LYS A 282 -27.49 18.37 3.06
C LYS A 282 -26.78 17.01 2.98
N GLN A 283 -27.46 15.97 2.51
CA GLN A 283 -26.87 14.64 2.36
C GLN A 283 -25.72 14.64 1.34
N VAL A 284 -25.83 15.38 0.22
CA VAL A 284 -24.74 15.59 -0.76
C VAL A 284 -23.54 16.34 -0.15
N SER A 285 -23.75 17.22 0.84
CA SER A 285 -22.67 17.91 1.54
C SER A 285 -21.95 17.05 2.60
N GLU A 286 -22.63 16.04 3.14
CA GLU A 286 -22.10 15.09 4.14
C GLU A 286 -21.46 13.84 3.48
N MET A 287 -21.89 13.49 2.26
CA MET A 287 -21.28 12.43 1.46
C MET A 287 -19.87 12.84 1.00
N LYS A 288 -18.87 12.00 1.29
CA LYS A 288 -17.61 12.02 0.53
C LYS A 288 -17.91 11.70 -0.92
N VAL A 289 -17.85 12.71 -1.79
CA VAL A 289 -18.09 12.55 -3.22
C VAL A 289 -16.99 11.72 -3.87
N VAL A 290 -17.22 10.40 -3.96
CA VAL A 290 -16.66 9.58 -5.03
C VAL A 290 -17.41 9.99 -6.29
N LYS A 291 -16.75 10.71 -7.20
CA LYS A 291 -17.37 11.16 -8.45
C LYS A 291 -17.73 9.94 -9.31
N MET A 292 -19.03 9.67 -9.49
CA MET A 292 -19.52 8.78 -10.53
C MET A 292 -19.76 9.56 -11.83
N GLU A 293 -18.69 10.15 -12.36
CA GLU A 293 -18.61 10.62 -13.76
C GLU A 293 -17.34 9.99 -14.34
N ILE A 294 -17.44 8.92 -15.15
CA ILE A 294 -16.27 8.31 -15.80
C ILE A 294 -15.80 9.23 -16.93
N GLY A 295 -15.18 10.35 -16.55
CA GLY A 295 -14.50 11.25 -17.47
C GLY A 295 -13.16 10.68 -17.92
N ALA A 296 -12.60 11.26 -18.98
CA ALA A 296 -11.30 10.83 -19.50
C ALA A 296 -10.18 10.85 -18.45
N GLY A 297 -10.27 11.73 -17.43
CA GLY A 297 -9.31 11.78 -16.32
C GLY A 297 -9.33 10.56 -15.41
N ASP A 298 -10.50 9.99 -15.13
CA ASP A 298 -10.63 8.80 -14.28
C ASP A 298 -10.29 7.52 -15.05
N TYR A 299 -10.61 7.48 -16.35
CA TYR A 299 -10.09 6.44 -17.24
C TYR A 299 -8.55 6.49 -17.35
N LEU A 300 -7.97 7.68 -17.53
CA LEU A 300 -6.51 7.85 -17.55
C LEU A 300 -5.86 7.46 -16.22
N SER A 301 -6.51 7.72 -15.07
CA SER A 301 -5.95 7.31 -13.77
C SER A 301 -6.02 5.80 -13.54
N ASP A 302 -7.12 5.12 -13.86
CA ASP A 302 -7.22 3.65 -13.79
C ASP A 302 -6.27 2.97 -14.79
N MET A 303 -6.08 3.53 -16.01
CA MET A 303 -5.07 3.03 -16.96
C MET A 303 -3.64 3.20 -16.41
N LEU A 304 -3.27 4.38 -15.92
CA LEU A 304 -1.92 4.62 -15.35
C LEU A 304 -1.67 3.77 -14.10
N GLN A 305 -2.70 3.51 -13.28
CA GLN A 305 -2.60 2.60 -12.12
C GLN A 305 -2.41 1.14 -12.56
N LYS A 306 -3.07 0.71 -13.65
CA LYS A 306 -2.91 -0.62 -14.25
C LYS A 306 -1.55 -0.82 -14.93
N GLU A 307 -0.98 0.21 -15.56
CA GLU A 307 0.39 0.16 -16.09
C GLU A 307 1.46 0.23 -15.00
N PHE A 308 1.12 0.76 -13.81
CA PHE A 308 2.06 0.90 -12.69
C PHE A 308 2.11 -0.36 -11.80
N ALA A 309 1.01 -1.06 -11.60
CA ALA A 309 1.02 -2.39 -10.97
C ALA A 309 1.59 -3.45 -11.93
N ASP A 310 2.23 -4.52 -11.42
CA ASP A 310 2.63 -5.65 -12.29
C ASP A 310 1.45 -6.54 -12.68
N SER A 311 0.41 -6.55 -11.84
CA SER A 311 -0.88 -7.18 -12.13
C SER A 311 -1.99 -6.49 -11.35
N VAL A 312 -3.22 -6.54 -11.87
CA VAL A 312 -4.43 -6.09 -11.20
C VAL A 312 -5.44 -7.24 -11.26
N ILE A 313 -6.00 -7.63 -10.12
CA ILE A 313 -6.97 -8.71 -10.01
C ILE A 313 -8.30 -8.19 -9.46
N ASP A 314 -9.39 -8.50 -10.16
CA ASP A 314 -10.75 -8.12 -9.76
C ASP A 314 -11.46 -9.25 -8.98
N SER A 315 -10.87 -10.46 -8.93
CA SER A 315 -11.17 -11.50 -7.94
C SER A 315 -9.87 -12.10 -7.36
N PHE A 316 -9.91 -12.50 -6.08
CA PHE A 316 -8.76 -13.08 -5.39
C PHE A 316 -8.35 -14.44 -5.98
N ILE A 317 -9.27 -15.15 -6.63
CA ILE A 317 -9.00 -16.47 -7.24
C ILE A 317 -7.89 -16.41 -8.31
N ASP A 318 -7.80 -15.30 -9.05
CA ASP A 318 -6.83 -15.10 -10.13
C ASP A 318 -5.38 -14.97 -9.62
N LEU A 319 -5.21 -14.60 -8.35
CA LEU A 319 -3.90 -14.40 -7.73
C LEU A 319 -2.99 -15.63 -7.86
N SER A 320 -3.54 -16.84 -7.68
CA SER A 320 -2.70 -18.04 -7.71
C SER A 320 -2.20 -18.33 -9.13
N SER A 321 -2.99 -18.01 -10.17
CA SER A 321 -2.58 -18.09 -11.57
C SER A 321 -1.46 -17.10 -11.88
N VAL A 322 -1.60 -15.83 -11.47
CA VAL A 322 -0.57 -14.79 -11.62
C VAL A 322 0.73 -15.22 -10.93
N LEU A 323 0.66 -15.68 -9.67
CA LEU A 323 1.83 -16.12 -8.92
C LEU A 323 2.48 -17.38 -9.50
N LYS A 324 1.71 -18.33 -10.03
CA LYS A 324 2.24 -19.53 -10.72
C LYS A 324 2.99 -19.14 -11.99
N GLU A 325 2.43 -18.27 -12.84
CA GLU A 325 3.13 -17.76 -14.02
C GLU A 325 4.43 -17.07 -13.60
N TRP A 326 4.35 -16.16 -12.62
CA TRP A 326 5.47 -15.38 -12.11
C TRP A 326 6.57 -16.18 -11.40
N HIS A 327 6.25 -17.38 -10.94
CA HIS A 327 7.19 -18.30 -10.31
C HIS A 327 7.81 -19.29 -11.31
N ALA A 328 7.05 -19.71 -12.31
CA ALA A 328 7.51 -20.58 -13.38
C ALA A 328 8.60 -19.96 -14.28
N ILE A 329 8.75 -18.63 -14.25
CA ILE A 329 9.71 -17.91 -15.09
C ILE A 329 11.14 -18.45 -14.88
N GLU A 330 11.77 -18.92 -15.97
CA GLU A 330 13.20 -19.19 -16.00
C GLU A 330 13.97 -17.87 -15.81
N PRO A 331 15.08 -17.86 -15.05
CA PRO A 331 15.88 -16.65 -14.92
C PRO A 331 16.39 -16.26 -16.31
N THR A 332 16.04 -15.06 -16.78
CA THR A 332 16.61 -14.53 -18.02
C THR A 332 18.14 -14.60 -17.90
N PRO A 333 18.85 -15.32 -18.79
CA PRO A 333 20.30 -15.27 -18.79
C PRO A 333 20.73 -13.80 -18.90
N ALA A 334 21.59 -13.33 -17.99
CA ALA A 334 22.18 -12.01 -18.12
C ALA A 334 22.85 -11.94 -19.49
N SER A 335 22.33 -11.10 -20.39
CA SER A 335 22.58 -11.28 -21.82
C SER A 335 24.06 -11.24 -22.11
N SER A 336 24.56 -12.33 -22.70
CA SER A 336 25.79 -12.28 -23.48
C SER A 336 25.56 -11.41 -24.73
N LEU A 337 26.66 -11.09 -25.41
CA LEU A 337 26.79 -10.07 -26.45
C LEU A 337 26.77 -8.65 -25.87
N LEU A 338 27.63 -7.73 -26.32
CA LEU A 338 28.49 -7.81 -27.50
C LEU A 338 29.78 -8.64 -27.29
N PRO A 339 30.32 -9.30 -28.34
CA PRO A 339 31.74 -9.64 -28.41
C PRO A 339 32.58 -8.36 -28.40
N ALA A 340 33.86 -8.46 -28.03
CA ALA A 340 34.80 -7.38 -28.30
C ALA A 340 35.03 -7.28 -29.81
N GLU A 341 34.70 -6.13 -30.41
CA GLU A 341 35.08 -5.85 -31.80
C GLU A 341 36.59 -5.58 -31.87
N ASP A 342 37.24 -6.20 -32.85
CA ASP A 342 38.69 -6.19 -33.00
C ASP A 342 39.20 -4.81 -33.44
N SER A 343 40.32 -4.36 -32.87
CA SER A 343 40.79 -2.99 -33.07
C SER A 343 41.46 -2.81 -34.44
N GLN A 344 40.67 -2.50 -35.47
CA GLN A 344 41.17 -2.13 -36.80
C GLN A 344 41.18 -0.61 -37.00
N GLN A 345 42.34 -0.10 -37.42
CA GLN A 345 42.58 1.34 -37.63
C GLN A 345 42.01 1.82 -38.97
N VAL A 346 41.27 2.92 -38.95
CA VAL A 346 40.85 3.64 -40.17
C VAL A 346 41.65 4.96 -40.27
N PRO A 347 42.33 5.25 -41.39
CA PRO A 347 43.15 6.45 -41.53
C PRO A 347 42.31 7.71 -41.78
N PRO A 348 42.84 8.91 -41.44
CA PRO A 348 42.11 10.16 -41.62
C PRO A 348 42.08 10.60 -43.10
N LEU A 349 40.89 10.88 -43.64
CA LEU A 349 40.76 11.61 -44.92
C LEU A 349 40.83 13.13 -44.70
N GLN A 350 41.42 13.81 -45.68
CA GLN A 350 41.70 15.24 -45.64
C GLN A 350 40.57 16.08 -46.25
N VAL A 351 40.51 17.36 -45.86
CA VAL A 351 39.57 18.35 -46.38
C VAL A 351 40.25 19.18 -47.47
N GLU A 352 39.68 19.30 -48.67
CA GLU A 352 39.91 20.50 -49.50
C GLU A 352 38.76 20.95 -50.44
N LYS A 353 38.17 22.10 -50.07
CA LYS A 353 37.75 23.29 -50.87
C LYS A 353 36.88 23.18 -52.15
N ALA A 354 35.82 24.01 -52.09
CA ALA A 354 35.22 24.84 -53.17
C ALA A 354 34.34 24.11 -54.22
N SER A 355 33.29 24.75 -54.78
CA SER A 355 33.05 26.20 -54.93
C SER A 355 31.58 26.64 -54.76
N LEU A 356 31.35 27.95 -54.66
CA LEU A 356 30.05 28.60 -54.48
C LEU A 356 29.29 28.83 -55.80
N ARG A 357 27.95 28.79 -55.75
CA ARG A 357 27.07 29.68 -56.54
C ARG A 357 25.69 29.85 -55.88
N THR A 358 25.32 31.11 -55.65
CA THR A 358 23.96 31.59 -55.32
C THR A 358 23.07 31.60 -56.58
N ILE A 359 21.75 31.75 -56.51
CA ILE A 359 20.78 32.11 -55.44
C ILE A 359 19.62 31.06 -55.46
N THR A 360 18.58 31.01 -54.62
CA THR A 360 17.92 31.99 -53.71
C THR A 360 17.19 31.26 -52.58
N LEU A 361 16.83 31.96 -51.49
CA LEU A 361 15.79 31.57 -50.52
C LEU A 361 14.97 32.82 -50.18
N GLU A 362 13.64 32.70 -50.08
CA GLU A 362 12.77 33.81 -49.69
C GLU A 362 12.80 34.05 -48.18
N VAL A 363 12.59 35.31 -47.80
CA VAL A 363 12.79 35.80 -46.44
C VAL A 363 11.49 35.76 -45.65
N VAL A 364 11.53 35.15 -44.47
CA VAL A 364 10.54 35.35 -43.40
C VAL A 364 11.30 35.70 -42.12
N GLU A 365 11.41 37.01 -41.83
CA GLU A 365 11.86 37.51 -40.52
C GLU A 365 10.66 37.64 -39.54
N PRO A 366 10.78 38.20 -38.32
CA PRO A 366 10.74 37.34 -37.14
C PRO A 366 9.64 37.73 -36.14
N VAL A 367 9.38 36.86 -35.16
CA VAL A 367 8.55 37.19 -34.00
C VAL A 367 9.28 36.81 -32.72
N ASN A 368 9.94 37.84 -32.15
CA ASN A 368 10.35 38.06 -30.75
C ASN A 368 10.69 36.86 -29.85
N GLY A 369 11.90 36.89 -29.26
CA GLY A 369 12.43 35.78 -28.45
C GLY A 369 11.85 35.65 -27.04
N ASP A 370 11.69 34.39 -26.61
CA ASP A 370 11.48 34.02 -25.22
C ASP A 370 12.79 34.09 -24.42
N GLU A 371 12.88 35.00 -23.46
CA GLU A 371 13.88 34.91 -22.40
C GLU A 371 13.55 33.71 -21.49
N THR A 372 14.55 32.87 -21.20
CA THR A 372 14.36 31.69 -20.34
C THR A 372 15.28 31.72 -19.13
N LYS A 373 14.72 31.51 -17.93
CA LYS A 373 15.46 31.33 -16.67
C LYS A 373 15.56 29.85 -16.29
N PHE A 374 16.36 29.53 -15.29
CA PHE A 374 16.47 28.19 -14.73
C PHE A 374 15.99 28.19 -13.27
N CYS A 375 15.34 27.10 -12.85
CA CYS A 375 14.86 26.96 -11.48
C CYS A 375 16.02 26.87 -10.49
N ILE A 376 16.08 27.79 -9.52
CA ILE A 376 17.17 27.83 -8.52
C ILE A 376 17.19 26.62 -7.57
N PHE A 377 16.10 25.86 -7.50
CA PHE A 377 15.97 24.69 -6.60
C PHE A 377 16.17 23.34 -7.29
N CYS A 378 15.98 23.23 -8.62
CA CYS A 378 16.05 21.94 -9.33
C CYS A 378 16.58 22.02 -10.77
N GLY A 379 17.05 23.18 -11.24
CA GLY A 379 17.70 23.32 -12.55
C GLY A 379 16.78 23.23 -13.78
N THR A 380 15.48 22.98 -13.62
CA THR A 380 14.51 22.97 -14.74
C THR A 380 14.52 24.30 -15.50
N LYS A 381 14.60 24.26 -16.83
CA LYS A 381 14.50 25.44 -17.69
C LYS A 381 13.05 25.92 -17.76
N LEU A 382 12.83 27.24 -17.63
CA LEU A 382 11.51 27.88 -17.53
C LEU A 382 11.46 29.17 -18.39
N PRO A 383 10.28 29.60 -18.87
CA PRO A 383 10.09 30.96 -19.36
C PRO A 383 10.41 32.00 -18.27
N SER A 384 10.96 33.16 -18.62
CA SER A 384 11.30 34.23 -17.66
C SER A 384 10.10 34.65 -16.80
N VAL A 385 8.91 34.70 -17.40
CA VAL A 385 7.61 35.05 -16.79
C VAL A 385 7.06 34.00 -15.80
N ALA A 386 7.67 32.80 -15.72
CA ALA A 386 7.20 31.75 -14.82
C ALA A 386 7.44 32.13 -13.35
N LYS A 387 6.36 32.31 -12.57
CA LYS A 387 6.41 32.61 -11.12
C LYS A 387 6.59 31.37 -10.25
N PHE A 388 6.43 30.17 -10.83
CA PHE A 388 6.57 28.88 -10.16
C PHE A 388 7.22 27.87 -11.12
N CYS A 389 8.00 26.94 -10.59
CA CYS A 389 8.65 25.90 -11.37
C CYS A 389 7.69 24.76 -11.70
N SER A 390 7.53 24.41 -12.98
CA SER A 390 6.74 23.26 -13.43
C SER A 390 7.27 21.91 -12.93
N GLY A 391 8.57 21.81 -12.64
CA GLY A 391 9.21 20.57 -12.16
C GLY A 391 9.17 20.34 -10.65
N CYS A 392 8.98 21.39 -9.82
CA CYS A 392 9.04 21.25 -8.36
C CYS A 392 8.06 22.13 -7.56
N GLY A 393 7.19 22.90 -8.22
CA GLY A 393 6.18 23.76 -7.59
C GLY A 393 6.69 25.01 -6.87
N GLN A 394 8.01 25.12 -6.61
CA GLN A 394 8.59 26.25 -5.86
C GLN A 394 8.50 27.57 -6.64
N ALA A 395 8.35 28.69 -5.95
CA ALA A 395 8.32 30.04 -6.54
C ALA A 395 9.66 30.45 -7.18
N GLN A 396 9.63 31.27 -8.25
CA GLN A 396 10.76 31.57 -9.15
C GLN A 396 10.81 33.03 -9.62
#